data_AF-A0A7S1KYN2-F1
#
_entry.id   AF-A0A7S1KYN2-F1
#
_cell.length_a   1.000
_cell.length_b   1.000
_cell.length_c   1.000
_cell.angle_alpha   90.00
_cell.angle_beta   90.00
_cell.angle_gamma   90.00
#
_symmetry.space_group_name_H-M   'P 1'
#
loop_
_entity.id
_entity.type
_entity.pdbx_description
1 polymer ?
#
loop_
_entity_poly.entity_id
_entity_poly.type
_entity_poly.pdbx_seq_one_letter_code
_entity_poly.pdbx_strand_id
1 'polypeptide(L)'
;NSFCTLLAMANQPHLRGSAPNPVPSDTVNSTSALAFGVHASSTMRLVAAVHDEKPVLAVVNAREWRPTEAAFERALNNIRDRDYVDRVRRFRKGHASPHECRHHEMDDPRCFVVGQALLATAFGAKAAALTSLPSRSVLGGVVARRTAEGRPHVGHLGTWFNSNISHAGGVVALATVDLPGYVVGCDLMPVELTPPRAISVLAVDSLFDLLHKYFTAAEWTWIRAPIDSDAVVPPRANDCTSIAAFFQLKRFLTLWTLKEALIKAMGIGLGFDLRRSSFSLSRTDVWAADFYTTATAVSLQLDGALAPECTFTLWESSEWNTVVATSLVPVSLADESSFARTFDPVIARYGAGPYPAVDMRGTVRSHLSDPMVLDPEEVIAAVDRAVNDVSAPSTSETSNPAHHS
;
A
#
# COMPACT_ATOMS: atom_id res chain seq x y z
N ASN A 1 7.12 8.18 0.71
CA ASN A 1 8.50 8.70 0.53
C ASN A 1 8.55 10.22 0.46
N SER A 2 7.73 10.90 -0.35
CA SER A 2 7.69 12.36 -0.47
C SER A 2 7.52 13.09 0.87
N PHE A 3 6.57 12.66 1.72
CA PHE A 3 6.34 13.24 3.05
C PHE A 3 7.53 13.07 4.00
N CYS A 4 8.05 11.85 4.12
CA CYS A 4 9.22 11.55 4.96
C CYS A 4 10.47 12.28 4.48
N THR A 5 10.65 12.44 3.15
CA THR A 5 11.75 13.22 2.56
C THR A 5 11.60 14.71 2.86
N LEU A 6 10.39 15.27 2.74
CA LEU A 6 10.12 16.67 3.08
C LEU A 6 10.31 16.95 4.58
N LEU A 7 9.91 16.03 5.46
CA LEU A 7 10.16 16.09 6.90
C LEU A 7 11.64 15.93 7.25
N ALA A 8 12.38 15.09 6.51
CA ALA A 8 13.83 14.92 6.70
C ALA A 8 14.61 16.16 6.26
N MET A 9 14.18 16.85 5.21
CA MET A 9 14.79 18.11 4.76
C MET A 9 14.56 19.27 5.75
N ALA A 10 13.49 19.22 6.56
CA ALA A 10 13.17 20.23 7.56
C ALA A 10 13.86 20.01 8.93
N ASN A 11 14.49 18.87 9.17
CA ASN A 11 15.12 18.53 10.46
C ASN A 11 16.64 18.39 10.33
N GLN A 12 17.38 19.51 10.43
CA GLN A 12 18.79 19.51 10.83
C GLN A 12 18.84 19.68 12.38
N PRO A 13 19.50 18.79 13.14
CA PRO A 13 19.34 18.75 14.59
C PRO A 13 20.26 19.72 15.34
N HIS A 14 19.69 20.52 16.24
CA HIS A 14 20.39 20.97 17.45
C HIS A 14 20.19 19.92 18.55
N LEU A 15 21.30 19.47 19.12
CA LEU A 15 21.42 18.41 20.13
C LEU A 15 20.93 18.80 21.53
N ARG A 16 20.60 17.75 22.32
CA ARG A 16 20.38 17.60 23.79
C ARG A 16 18.92 17.26 24.13
N GLY A 17 18.56 16.28 24.97
CA GLY A 17 19.29 15.30 25.76
C GLY A 17 18.30 14.48 26.64
N SER A 18 18.81 13.38 27.22
CA SER A 18 18.30 12.53 28.33
C SER A 18 16.98 11.74 28.16
N ALA A 19 17.10 10.43 28.37
CA ALA A 19 16.05 9.41 28.41
C ALA A 19 15.50 9.18 29.83
N PRO A 20 14.29 8.60 29.98
CA PRO A 20 13.90 7.90 31.21
C PRO A 20 13.71 6.37 31.02
N ASN A 21 13.87 5.68 32.15
CA ASN A 21 13.88 4.22 32.37
C ASN A 21 12.51 3.52 32.17
N PRO A 22 12.49 2.19 31.98
CA PRO A 22 11.25 1.42 31.78
C PRO A 22 10.62 0.94 33.10
N VAL A 23 9.29 0.78 33.09
CA VAL A 23 8.44 0.20 34.16
C VAL A 23 7.73 -1.04 33.58
N PRO A 24 7.48 -2.11 34.38
CA PRO A 24 7.27 -3.46 33.87
C PRO A 24 5.83 -3.77 33.42
N SER A 25 5.75 -4.79 32.58
CA SER A 25 4.57 -5.37 31.93
C SER A 25 3.70 -6.20 32.88
N ASP A 26 2.39 -5.95 32.86
CA ASP A 26 1.38 -6.87 33.39
C ASP A 26 0.68 -7.62 32.25
N THR A 27 0.73 -8.94 32.37
CA THR A 27 0.05 -9.97 31.59
C THR A 27 -1.47 -9.89 31.74
N VAL A 28 -2.21 -9.85 30.63
CA VAL A 28 -3.65 -10.11 30.61
C VAL A 28 -3.94 -11.28 29.68
N ASN A 29 -4.67 -12.25 30.25
CA ASN A 29 -5.08 -13.52 29.65
C ASN A 29 -5.93 -13.35 28.39
N SER A 30 -5.55 -14.08 27.35
CA SER A 30 -6.35 -14.35 26.16
C SER A 30 -7.22 -15.60 26.36
N THR A 31 -8.53 -15.47 26.22
CA THR A 31 -9.45 -16.61 26.04
C THR A 31 -10.12 -16.53 24.66
N SER A 32 -9.75 -17.52 23.86
CA SER A 32 -10.37 -18.13 22.69
C SER A 32 -11.86 -17.89 22.41
N ALA A 33 -12.16 -17.71 21.12
CA ALA A 33 -13.32 -18.32 20.47
C ALA A 33 -12.88 -18.96 19.14
N LEU A 34 -12.84 -20.28 19.13
CA LEU A 34 -12.63 -21.16 17.98
C LEU A 34 -13.93 -21.24 17.16
N ALA A 35 -13.82 -21.03 15.85
CA ALA A 35 -14.78 -21.55 14.89
C ALA A 35 -14.03 -22.08 13.67
N PHE A 36 -13.96 -23.41 13.57
CA PHE A 36 -13.39 -24.14 12.44
C PHE A 36 -14.32 -24.06 11.22
N GLY A 37 -13.93 -23.24 10.24
CA GLY A 37 -14.26 -23.41 8.83
C GLY A 37 -12.95 -23.42 8.07
N VAL A 38 -12.79 -24.30 7.07
CA VAL A 38 -11.59 -24.31 6.21
C VAL A 38 -11.62 -23.04 5.35
N HIS A 39 -11.23 -21.92 5.94
CA HIS A 39 -11.02 -20.67 5.23
C HIS A 39 -9.82 -20.89 4.31
N ALA A 40 -10.03 -20.71 3.01
CA ALA A 40 -8.91 -20.54 2.09
C ALA A 40 -7.98 -19.47 2.67
N SER A 41 -6.67 -19.73 2.68
CA SER A 41 -5.70 -18.79 3.27
C SER A 41 -5.88 -17.39 2.69
N SER A 42 -5.53 -16.35 3.44
CA SER A 42 -5.73 -14.96 3.02
C SER A 42 -5.02 -14.69 1.69
N THR A 43 -3.85 -15.30 1.49
CA THR A 43 -3.13 -15.26 0.21
C THR A 43 -3.89 -15.92 -0.95
N MET A 44 -4.62 -17.01 -0.73
CA MET A 44 -5.44 -17.63 -1.78
C MET A 44 -6.61 -16.72 -2.20
N ARG A 45 -7.17 -15.95 -1.26
CA ARG A 45 -8.18 -14.94 -1.60
C ARG A 45 -7.60 -13.88 -2.54
N LEU A 46 -6.38 -13.39 -2.28
CA LEU A 46 -5.70 -12.43 -3.17
C LEU A 46 -5.49 -13.01 -4.57
N VAL A 47 -4.98 -14.24 -4.65
CA VAL A 47 -4.76 -14.93 -5.93
C VAL A 47 -6.07 -15.08 -6.71
N ALA A 48 -7.15 -15.53 -6.05
CA ALA A 48 -8.45 -15.69 -6.67
C ALA A 48 -9.02 -14.35 -7.16
N ALA A 49 -8.93 -13.29 -6.36
CA ALA A 49 -9.43 -11.97 -6.74
C ALA A 49 -8.70 -11.39 -7.97
N VAL A 50 -7.36 -11.51 -8.01
CA VAL A 50 -6.56 -11.07 -9.16
C VAL A 50 -6.83 -11.92 -10.40
N HIS A 51 -7.00 -13.24 -10.22
CA HIS A 51 -7.34 -14.16 -11.30
C HIS A 51 -8.72 -13.82 -11.92
N ASP A 52 -9.69 -13.48 -11.07
CA ASP A 52 -11.05 -13.08 -11.45
C ASP A 52 -11.14 -11.63 -11.96
N GLU A 53 -10.01 -10.96 -12.17
CA GLU A 53 -9.93 -9.57 -12.66
C GLU A 53 -10.66 -8.55 -11.76
N LYS A 54 -10.87 -8.91 -10.49
CA LYS A 54 -11.48 -8.01 -9.50
C LYS A 54 -10.44 -6.98 -9.07
N PRO A 55 -10.83 -5.70 -8.92
CA PRO A 55 -10.02 -4.72 -8.23
C PRO A 55 -9.70 -5.23 -6.82
N VAL A 56 -8.47 -5.04 -6.37
CA VAL A 56 -8.04 -5.46 -5.03
C VAL A 56 -7.36 -4.31 -4.34
N LEU A 57 -7.73 -4.10 -3.07
CA LEU A 57 -6.89 -3.45 -2.08
C LEU A 57 -6.48 -4.50 -1.05
N ALA A 58 -5.19 -4.83 -0.97
CA ALA A 58 -4.65 -5.73 0.04
C ALA A 58 -3.79 -4.93 1.02
N VAL A 59 -3.96 -5.16 2.32
CA VAL A 59 -3.21 -4.47 3.37
C VAL A 59 -2.61 -5.49 4.33
N VAL A 60 -1.35 -5.26 4.71
CA VAL A 60 -0.57 -6.17 5.55
C VAL A 60 0.13 -5.39 6.65
N ASN A 61 -0.04 -5.83 7.89
CA ASN A 61 0.73 -5.33 9.03
C ASN A 61 2.09 -6.04 9.09
N ALA A 62 3.10 -5.48 8.41
CA ALA A 62 4.44 -6.06 8.39
C ALA A 62 5.13 -6.07 9.77
N ARG A 63 4.58 -5.35 10.77
CA ARG A 63 5.08 -5.44 12.16
C ARG A 63 4.84 -6.81 12.76
N GLU A 64 3.78 -7.51 12.38
CA GLU A 64 3.47 -8.85 12.91
C GLU A 64 4.43 -9.91 12.39
N TRP A 65 5.07 -9.66 11.25
CA TRP A 65 6.16 -10.51 10.78
C TRP A 65 7.41 -10.30 11.64
N ARG A 66 7.71 -11.28 12.49
CA ARG A 66 8.89 -11.31 13.37
C ARG A 66 9.86 -12.41 12.91
N PRO A 67 10.47 -12.30 11.72
CA PRO A 67 11.33 -13.35 11.20
C PRO A 67 12.62 -13.46 12.01
N THR A 68 13.17 -14.67 12.10
CA THR A 68 14.60 -14.82 12.42
C THR A 68 15.44 -14.21 11.31
N GLU A 69 16.70 -13.85 11.61
CA GLU A 69 17.63 -13.35 10.59
C GLU A 69 17.72 -14.28 9.36
N ALA A 70 17.79 -15.59 9.61
CA ALA A 70 17.82 -16.59 8.54
C ALA A 70 16.52 -16.60 7.72
N ALA A 71 15.35 -16.46 8.34
CA ALA A 71 14.07 -16.39 7.62
C ALA A 71 13.96 -15.10 6.79
N PHE A 72 14.43 -13.97 7.33
CA PHE A 72 14.47 -12.70 6.63
C PHE A 72 15.41 -12.75 5.41
N GLU A 73 16.63 -13.28 5.56
CA GLU A 73 17.56 -13.41 4.44
C GLU A 73 17.05 -14.38 3.37
N ARG A 74 16.37 -15.47 3.74
CA ARG A 74 15.69 -16.33 2.76
C ARG A 74 14.64 -15.56 1.97
N ALA A 75 13.74 -14.83 2.65
CA ALA A 75 12.72 -14.02 2.00
C ALA A 75 13.33 -12.92 1.11
N LEU A 76 14.43 -12.29 1.56
CA LEU A 76 15.16 -11.30 0.80
C LEU A 76 15.81 -11.90 -0.46
N ASN A 77 16.36 -13.12 -0.38
CA ASN A 77 16.98 -13.81 -1.51
C ASN A 77 15.97 -14.21 -2.60
N ASN A 78 14.70 -14.42 -2.22
CA ASN A 78 13.59 -14.65 -3.14
C ASN A 78 13.24 -13.41 -3.98
N ILE A 79 13.69 -12.21 -3.59
CA ILE A 79 13.51 -10.99 -4.39
C ILE A 79 14.48 -11.00 -5.58
N ARG A 80 13.91 -10.94 -6.79
CA ARG A 80 14.69 -10.98 -8.04
C ARG A 80 15.42 -9.67 -8.36
N ASP A 81 14.85 -8.52 -7.99
CA ASP A 81 15.44 -7.19 -8.18
C ASP A 81 16.63 -7.01 -7.21
N ARG A 82 17.86 -7.21 -7.70
CA ARG A 82 19.08 -7.16 -6.87
C ARG A 82 19.44 -5.75 -6.43
N ASP A 83 19.17 -4.73 -7.24
CA ASP A 83 19.29 -3.34 -6.83
C ASP A 83 18.39 -3.04 -5.62
N TYR A 84 17.21 -3.66 -5.60
CA TYR A 84 16.29 -3.57 -4.46
C TYR A 84 16.83 -4.26 -3.20
N VAL A 85 17.39 -5.46 -3.34
CA VAL A 85 18.07 -6.15 -2.23
C VAL A 85 19.20 -5.30 -1.65
N ASP A 86 20.00 -4.68 -2.52
CA ASP A 86 21.10 -3.81 -2.11
C ASP A 86 20.61 -2.52 -1.45
N ARG A 87 19.43 -2.01 -1.83
CA ARG A 87 18.79 -0.89 -1.12
C ARG A 87 18.37 -1.28 0.29
N VAL A 88 17.77 -2.46 0.47
CA VAL A 88 17.41 -2.96 1.81
C VAL A 88 18.66 -3.12 2.67
N ARG A 89 19.72 -3.71 2.12
CA ARG A 89 20.99 -3.92 2.83
C ARG A 89 21.74 -2.64 3.17
N ARG A 90 21.49 -1.55 2.44
CA ARG A 90 22.02 -0.20 2.72
C ARG A 90 21.15 0.60 3.69
N PHE A 91 20.01 0.07 4.12
CA PHE A 91 19.16 0.77 5.06
C PHE A 91 19.82 0.83 6.44
N ARG A 92 19.91 2.03 7.05
CA ARG A 92 20.70 2.27 8.28
C ARG A 92 19.99 3.18 9.28
N LYS A 93 18.68 3.41 9.13
CA LYS A 93 17.94 4.39 9.95
C LYS A 93 18.14 4.11 11.44
N GLY A 94 18.77 5.05 12.14
CA GLY A 94 19.00 4.97 13.59
C GLY A 94 20.24 4.20 14.05
N HIS A 95 21.06 3.66 13.15
CA HIS A 95 22.26 2.88 13.50
C HIS A 95 23.56 3.59 13.09
N ALA A 96 24.56 3.55 13.98
CA ALA A 96 25.85 4.22 13.76
C ALA A 96 26.79 3.40 12.86
N SER A 97 26.64 2.07 12.84
CA SER A 97 27.48 1.17 12.03
C SER A 97 26.66 0.08 11.32
N PRO A 98 27.15 -0.47 10.19
CA PRO A 98 26.50 -1.58 9.49
C PRO A 98 26.34 -2.85 10.34
N HIS A 99 27.27 -3.11 11.25
CA HIS A 99 27.29 -4.32 12.08
C HIS A 99 26.24 -4.30 13.20
N GLU A 100 25.72 -3.13 13.57
CA GLU A 100 24.63 -2.97 14.53
C GLU A 100 23.24 -3.09 13.88
N CYS A 101 23.18 -3.10 12.55
CA CYS A 101 21.93 -2.98 11.81
C CYS A 101 21.26 -4.35 11.65
N ARG A 102 20.25 -4.61 12.48
CA ARG A 102 19.43 -5.81 12.40
C ARG A 102 18.22 -5.59 11.50
N HIS A 103 18.42 -5.67 10.19
CA HIS A 103 17.37 -5.35 9.20
C HIS A 103 16.06 -6.12 9.46
N HIS A 104 16.15 -7.38 9.89
CA HIS A 104 15.00 -8.22 10.19
C HIS A 104 14.13 -7.73 11.37
N GLU A 105 14.68 -6.89 12.26
CA GLU A 105 13.95 -6.27 13.37
C GLU A 105 13.31 -4.93 12.98
N MET A 106 13.80 -4.29 11.92
CA MET A 106 13.39 -2.94 11.50
C MET A 106 12.08 -2.95 10.68
N ASP A 107 11.22 -1.95 10.89
CA ASP A 107 9.93 -1.85 10.19
C ASP A 107 10.13 -1.61 8.67
N ASP A 108 10.98 -0.68 8.28
CA ASP A 108 11.16 -0.30 6.86
C ASP A 108 11.68 -1.48 5.99
N PRO A 109 12.78 -2.18 6.33
CA PRO A 109 13.19 -3.41 5.65
C PRO A 109 12.11 -4.49 5.57
N ARG A 110 11.34 -4.71 6.64
CA ARG A 110 10.24 -5.69 6.62
C ARG A 110 9.13 -5.30 5.68
N CYS A 111 8.70 -4.03 5.70
CA CYS A 111 7.75 -3.49 4.73
C CYS A 111 8.24 -3.68 3.29
N PHE A 112 9.53 -3.47 3.02
CA PHE A 112 10.09 -3.67 1.69
C PHE A 112 9.98 -5.13 1.22
N VAL A 113 10.32 -6.10 2.07
CA VAL A 113 10.24 -7.52 1.72
C VAL A 113 8.79 -7.97 1.54
N VAL A 114 7.91 -7.62 2.49
CA VAL A 114 6.47 -7.92 2.40
C VAL A 114 5.85 -7.32 1.14
N GLY A 115 6.21 -6.07 0.80
CA GLY A 115 5.69 -5.43 -0.41
C GLY A 115 6.13 -6.11 -1.70
N GLN A 116 7.37 -6.58 -1.77
CA GLN A 116 7.84 -7.35 -2.92
C GLN A 116 7.16 -8.71 -3.01
N ALA A 117 6.87 -9.34 -1.87
CA ALA A 117 6.12 -10.59 -1.85
C ALA A 117 4.67 -10.41 -2.35
N LEU A 118 3.99 -9.34 -1.92
CA LEU A 118 2.65 -8.99 -2.42
C LEU A 118 2.64 -8.77 -3.94
N LEU A 119 3.60 -8.01 -4.46
CA LEU A 119 3.74 -7.79 -5.90
C LEU A 119 3.98 -9.11 -6.63
N ALA A 120 4.92 -9.94 -6.15
CA ALA A 120 5.17 -11.25 -6.73
C ALA A 120 3.91 -12.11 -6.75
N THR A 121 3.14 -12.14 -5.65
CA THR A 121 1.87 -12.85 -5.56
C THR A 121 0.86 -12.39 -6.60
N ALA A 122 0.56 -11.09 -6.67
CA ALA A 122 -0.41 -10.56 -7.62
C ALA A 122 0.05 -10.75 -9.08
N PHE A 123 1.32 -10.52 -9.36
CA PHE A 123 1.89 -10.64 -10.70
C PHE A 123 1.90 -12.08 -11.18
N GLY A 124 2.29 -13.01 -10.31
CA GLY A 124 2.23 -14.44 -10.60
C GLY A 124 0.79 -14.94 -10.79
N ALA A 125 -0.16 -14.47 -9.97
CA ALA A 125 -1.57 -14.79 -10.13
C ALA A 125 -2.12 -14.36 -11.50
N LYS A 126 -1.84 -13.11 -11.92
CA LYS A 126 -2.29 -12.63 -13.24
C LYS A 126 -1.64 -13.39 -14.38
N ALA A 127 -0.32 -13.59 -14.34
CA ALA A 127 0.37 -14.29 -15.42
C ALA A 127 -0.05 -15.78 -15.51
N ALA A 128 -0.38 -16.42 -14.39
CA ALA A 128 -0.96 -17.77 -14.38
C ALA A 128 -2.32 -17.82 -15.07
N ALA A 129 -3.20 -16.86 -14.77
CA ALA A 129 -4.51 -16.74 -15.40
C ALA A 129 -4.41 -16.64 -16.93
N LEU A 130 -3.37 -15.96 -17.44
CA LEU A 130 -3.18 -15.72 -18.88
C LEU A 130 -2.48 -16.85 -19.63
N THR A 131 -1.62 -17.59 -18.95
CA THR A 131 -0.78 -18.62 -19.60
C THR A 131 -1.34 -20.04 -19.42
N SER A 132 -2.41 -20.20 -18.63
CA SER A 132 -2.91 -21.49 -18.16
C SER A 132 -1.83 -22.37 -17.49
N LEU A 133 -0.68 -21.78 -17.15
CA LEU A 133 0.36 -22.43 -16.37
C LEU A 133 -0.05 -22.40 -14.89
N PRO A 134 0.31 -23.42 -14.11
CA PRO A 134 0.07 -23.40 -12.68
C PRO A 134 0.68 -22.14 -12.06
N SER A 135 -0.06 -21.43 -11.19
CA SER A 135 0.43 -20.20 -10.54
C SER A 135 1.78 -20.37 -9.85
N ARG A 136 2.07 -21.61 -9.40
CA ARG A 136 3.33 -22.01 -8.79
C ARG A 136 4.54 -21.85 -9.71
N SER A 137 4.41 -22.11 -11.01
CA SER A 137 5.49 -21.97 -12.00
C SER A 137 5.77 -20.50 -12.38
N VAL A 138 4.83 -19.60 -12.08
CA VAL A 138 4.83 -18.22 -12.57
C VAL A 138 5.16 -17.21 -11.48
N LEU A 139 4.74 -17.45 -10.24
CA LEU A 139 5.10 -16.66 -9.05
C LEU A 139 6.61 -16.52 -8.86
N GLY A 140 7.35 -17.60 -9.11
CA GLY A 140 8.81 -17.59 -9.08
C GLY A 140 9.46 -16.97 -10.32
N GLY A 141 8.71 -16.66 -11.39
CA GLY A 141 9.18 -16.35 -12.75
C GLY A 141 8.96 -14.90 -13.23
N VAL A 142 8.01 -14.17 -12.64
CA VAL A 142 7.67 -12.81 -13.08
C VAL A 142 8.66 -11.79 -12.51
N VAL A 143 9.38 -11.09 -13.40
CA VAL A 143 10.28 -9.99 -13.03
C VAL A 143 9.50 -8.68 -13.11
N ALA A 144 9.31 -8.03 -11.96
CA ALA A 144 8.84 -6.65 -11.92
C ALA A 144 9.87 -5.74 -12.58
N ARG A 145 9.46 -4.99 -13.60
CA ARG A 145 10.23 -3.91 -14.22
C ARG A 145 9.87 -2.58 -13.54
N ARG A 146 10.62 -1.52 -13.81
CA ARG A 146 10.35 -0.17 -13.30
C ARG A 146 10.19 0.85 -14.42
N THR A 147 9.28 1.80 -14.24
CA THR A 147 9.24 3.02 -15.08
C THR A 147 10.45 3.91 -14.74
N ALA A 148 10.66 4.99 -15.51
CA ALA A 148 11.74 5.95 -15.23
C ALA A 148 11.57 6.62 -13.84
N GLU A 149 10.33 6.74 -13.37
CA GLU A 149 9.96 7.26 -12.05
C GLU A 149 9.99 6.19 -10.95
N GLY A 150 10.40 4.96 -11.30
CA GLY A 150 10.62 3.87 -10.35
C GLY A 150 9.38 3.03 -10.03
N ARG A 151 8.24 3.23 -10.71
CA ARG A 151 7.00 2.49 -10.48
C ARG A 151 7.13 1.02 -10.93
N PRO A 152 6.90 0.03 -10.04
CA PRO A 152 6.89 -1.38 -10.42
C PRO A 152 5.76 -1.70 -11.41
N HIS A 153 6.05 -2.50 -12.44
CA HIS A 153 5.07 -3.05 -13.36
C HIS A 153 5.48 -4.45 -13.83
N VAL A 154 4.52 -5.27 -14.22
CA VAL A 154 4.82 -6.45 -15.04
C VAL A 154 4.91 -5.97 -16.49
N GLY A 155 5.92 -6.44 -17.23
CA GLY A 155 6.02 -6.16 -18.67
C GLY A 155 4.77 -6.61 -19.44
N HIS A 156 4.75 -6.46 -20.76
CA HIS A 156 3.56 -6.70 -21.58
C HIS A 156 2.91 -8.08 -21.36
N LEU A 157 1.86 -8.13 -20.54
CA LEU A 157 0.98 -9.29 -20.36
C LEU A 157 -0.14 -9.32 -21.39
N GLY A 158 -0.26 -8.28 -22.22
CA GLY A 158 -1.37 -8.13 -23.16
C GLY A 158 -2.71 -7.78 -22.51
N THR A 159 -2.70 -7.32 -21.25
CA THR A 159 -3.89 -6.91 -20.48
C THR A 159 -3.74 -5.51 -19.90
N TRP A 160 -4.81 -4.98 -19.31
CA TRP A 160 -4.82 -3.69 -18.62
C TRP A 160 -4.39 -3.79 -17.15
N PHE A 161 -3.90 -4.95 -16.74
CA PHE A 161 -3.49 -5.21 -15.38
C PHE A 161 -2.39 -4.24 -14.95
N ASN A 162 -2.66 -3.51 -13.88
CA ASN A 162 -1.68 -2.67 -13.22
C ASN A 162 -1.86 -2.67 -11.71
N SER A 163 -0.77 -2.30 -11.04
CA SER A 163 -0.73 -2.23 -9.59
C SER A 163 -0.01 -0.98 -9.11
N ASN A 164 -0.23 -0.67 -7.84
CA ASN A 164 0.54 0.30 -7.10
C ASN A 164 0.72 -0.18 -5.67
N ILE A 165 1.83 0.19 -5.04
CA ILE A 165 2.17 -0.23 -3.68
C ILE A 165 2.62 0.96 -2.84
N SER A 166 2.22 0.98 -1.57
CA SER A 166 2.72 1.92 -0.58
C SER A 166 3.05 1.22 0.73
N HIS A 167 3.94 1.83 1.51
CA HIS A 167 4.22 1.41 2.87
C HIS A 167 4.57 2.62 3.75
N ALA A 168 4.15 2.57 5.00
CA ALA A 168 4.48 3.52 6.06
C ALA A 168 4.08 2.93 7.42
N GLY A 169 4.76 3.32 8.49
CA GLY A 169 4.39 2.91 9.86
C GLY A 169 4.33 1.39 10.07
N GLY A 170 5.13 0.61 9.36
CA GLY A 170 5.11 -0.86 9.47
C GLY A 170 3.95 -1.55 8.73
N VAL A 171 3.13 -0.80 7.99
CA VAL A 171 2.01 -1.31 7.19
C VAL A 171 2.35 -1.20 5.70
N VAL A 172 1.88 -2.16 4.91
CA VAL A 172 2.04 -2.21 3.44
C VAL A 172 0.66 -2.33 2.80
N ALA A 173 0.37 -1.54 1.76
CA ALA A 173 -0.85 -1.65 0.97
C ALA A 173 -0.52 -1.84 -0.51
N LEU A 174 -1.15 -2.82 -1.14
CA LEU A 174 -1.11 -3.09 -2.58
C LEU A 174 -2.50 -2.84 -3.15
N ALA A 175 -2.58 -2.03 -4.21
CA ALA A 175 -3.78 -1.92 -5.02
C ALA A 175 -3.53 -2.52 -6.41
N THR A 176 -4.49 -3.29 -6.94
CA THR A 176 -4.43 -3.85 -8.29
C THR A 176 -5.75 -3.67 -9.03
N VAL A 177 -5.68 -3.42 -10.34
CA VAL A 177 -6.84 -3.37 -11.22
C VAL A 177 -6.49 -3.99 -12.57
N ASP A 178 -7.45 -4.60 -13.25
CA ASP A 178 -7.36 -4.96 -14.67
C ASP A 178 -8.55 -4.35 -15.39
N LEU A 179 -8.46 -3.03 -15.60
CA LEU A 179 -9.58 -2.23 -16.11
C LEU A 179 -9.12 -1.41 -17.33
N PRO A 180 -9.72 -1.62 -18.52
CA PRO A 180 -9.38 -0.87 -19.71
C PRO A 180 -9.46 0.64 -19.52
N GLY A 181 -8.39 1.35 -19.87
CA GLY A 181 -8.33 2.81 -19.84
C GLY A 181 -8.13 3.42 -18.44
N TYR A 182 -7.86 2.63 -17.39
CA TYR A 182 -7.62 3.14 -16.04
C TYR A 182 -6.32 2.64 -15.41
N VAL A 183 -5.75 3.49 -14.55
CA VAL A 183 -4.58 3.19 -13.73
C VAL A 183 -4.92 3.36 -12.25
N VAL A 184 -4.39 2.48 -11.42
CA VAL A 184 -4.54 2.54 -9.97
C VAL A 184 -3.32 3.20 -9.32
N GLY A 185 -3.57 3.98 -8.27
CA GLY A 185 -2.56 4.48 -7.34
C GLY A 185 -3.01 4.20 -5.91
N CYS A 186 -2.07 3.92 -5.00
CA CYS A 186 -2.38 3.79 -3.59
C CYS A 186 -1.35 4.49 -2.71
N ASP A 187 -1.83 5.04 -1.61
CA ASP A 187 -0.96 5.54 -0.55
C ASP A 187 -1.50 5.16 0.82
N LEU A 188 -0.63 5.19 1.82
CA LEU A 188 -1.04 4.98 3.20
C LEU A 188 -0.18 5.82 4.14
N MET A 189 -0.80 6.29 5.22
CA MET A 189 -0.14 7.10 6.24
C MET A 189 -0.61 6.68 7.64
N PRO A 190 0.30 6.38 8.58
CA PRO A 190 -0.04 6.27 9.98
C PRO A 190 -0.40 7.66 10.54
N VAL A 191 -1.41 7.72 11.41
CA VAL A 191 -1.87 8.96 12.06
C VAL A 191 -1.05 9.24 13.31
N GLU A 192 0.23 9.52 13.09
CA GLU A 192 1.20 9.78 14.16
C GLU A 192 2.14 10.94 13.78
N LEU A 193 2.53 11.76 14.77
CA LEU A 193 3.74 12.57 14.65
C LEU A 193 4.90 11.64 15.00
N THR A 194 5.93 11.57 14.14
CA THR A 194 7.03 10.61 14.27
C THR A 194 7.54 10.52 15.71
N PRO A 195 7.67 9.32 16.30
CA PRO A 195 8.27 9.17 17.63
C PRO A 195 9.64 9.86 17.68
N PRO A 196 9.96 10.59 18.77
CA PRO A 196 9.30 10.60 20.08
C PRO A 196 8.28 11.73 20.30
N ARG A 197 7.77 12.40 19.26
CA ARG A 197 6.89 13.57 19.45
C ARG A 197 5.46 13.14 19.75
N ALA A 198 5.00 13.39 20.98
CA ALA A 198 3.57 13.32 21.28
C ALA A 198 2.79 14.30 20.40
N ILE A 199 1.58 13.92 19.98
CA ILE A 199 0.72 14.78 19.16
C ILE A 199 0.18 15.90 20.04
N SER A 200 0.63 17.13 19.77
CA SER A 200 0.22 18.35 20.47
C SER A 200 -0.20 19.42 19.47
N VAL A 201 -1.01 20.39 19.91
CA VAL A 201 -1.47 21.51 19.08
C VAL A 201 -0.29 22.26 18.46
N LEU A 202 0.70 22.64 19.28
CA LEU A 202 1.89 23.37 18.83
C LEU A 202 2.68 22.59 17.76
N ALA A 203 2.79 21.27 17.93
CA ALA A 203 3.50 20.42 16.97
C ALA A 203 2.73 20.27 15.66
N VAL A 204 1.41 20.17 15.71
CA VAL A 204 0.52 20.10 14.54
C VAL A 204 0.51 21.42 13.77
N ASP A 205 0.39 22.56 14.46
CA ASP A 205 0.44 23.88 13.79
C ASP A 205 1.79 24.12 13.10
N SER A 206 2.90 23.78 13.76
CA SER A 206 4.24 23.89 13.16
C SER A 206 4.38 23.02 11.90
N LEU A 207 3.81 21.82 11.90
CA LEU A 207 3.76 20.94 10.73
C LEU A 207 2.92 21.56 9.61
N PHE A 208 1.76 22.13 9.96
CA PHE A 208 0.86 22.73 8.99
C PHE A 208 1.44 23.98 8.34
N ASP A 209 2.16 24.82 9.08
CA ASP A 209 2.84 25.99 8.53
C ASP A 209 3.90 25.58 7.51
N LEU A 210 4.68 24.53 7.80
CA LEU A 210 5.68 23.98 6.88
C LEU A 210 5.05 23.45 5.58
N LEU A 211 3.86 22.85 5.68
CA LEU A 211 3.20 22.17 4.58
C LEU A 211 2.05 22.97 3.97
N HIS A 212 1.87 24.23 4.40
CA HIS A 212 0.77 25.11 3.99
C HIS A 212 0.63 25.21 2.47
N LYS A 213 1.76 25.28 1.76
CA LYS A 213 1.83 25.47 0.30
C LYS A 213 1.31 24.30 -0.53
N TYR A 214 1.02 23.13 0.07
CA TYR A 214 0.62 21.93 -0.66
C TYR A 214 -0.90 21.68 -0.69
N PHE A 215 -1.67 22.49 0.02
CA PHE A 215 -3.12 22.36 0.11
C PHE A 215 -3.81 23.67 -0.28
N THR A 216 -5.06 23.56 -0.74
CA THR A 216 -5.88 24.72 -1.08
C THR A 216 -6.46 25.37 0.19
N ALA A 217 -6.96 26.61 0.07
CA ALA A 217 -7.62 27.28 1.19
C ALA A 217 -8.87 26.52 1.69
N ALA A 218 -9.61 25.87 0.78
CA ALA A 218 -10.77 25.06 1.12
C ALA A 218 -10.36 23.80 1.90
N GLU A 219 -9.28 23.13 1.48
CA GLU A 219 -8.71 21.99 2.19
C GLU A 219 -8.21 22.39 3.58
N TRP A 220 -7.52 23.53 3.73
CA TRP A 220 -7.10 24.03 5.04
C TRP A 220 -8.27 24.35 5.96
N THR A 221 -9.34 24.92 5.41
CA THR A 221 -10.58 25.16 6.16
C THR A 221 -11.15 23.83 6.68
N TRP A 222 -11.18 22.80 5.84
CA TRP A 222 -11.64 21.47 6.24
C TRP A 222 -10.71 20.80 7.26
N ILE A 223 -9.39 20.90 7.10
CA ILE A 223 -8.39 20.36 8.04
C ILE A 223 -8.54 20.99 9.42
N ARG A 224 -8.79 22.30 9.49
CA ARG A 224 -8.84 23.07 10.75
C ARG A 224 -10.23 23.17 11.37
N ALA A 225 -11.27 22.69 10.69
CA ALA A 225 -12.65 22.77 11.19
C ALA A 225 -12.76 22.16 12.62
N PRO A 226 -13.69 22.62 13.47
CA PRO A 226 -13.84 22.07 14.83
C PRO A 226 -14.19 20.56 14.81
N ILE A 227 -14.07 19.89 15.96
CA ILE A 227 -14.61 18.53 16.10
C ILE A 227 -16.10 18.65 16.39
N ASP A 228 -16.93 17.84 15.74
CA ASP A 228 -18.35 17.76 16.04
C ASP A 228 -18.53 17.14 17.44
N SER A 229 -19.47 17.67 18.23
CA SER A 229 -19.62 17.30 19.66
C SER A 229 -19.85 15.81 19.92
N ASP A 230 -20.32 15.09 18.90
CA ASP A 230 -20.69 13.68 18.98
C ASP A 230 -19.62 12.75 18.38
N ALA A 231 -18.44 13.27 18.04
CA ALA A 231 -17.36 12.48 17.47
C ALA A 231 -16.82 11.46 18.49
N VAL A 232 -16.82 10.18 18.09
CA VAL A 232 -16.23 9.10 18.89
C VAL A 232 -14.71 9.27 18.91
N VAL A 233 -14.15 9.41 20.11
CA VAL A 233 -12.70 9.52 20.32
C VAL A 233 -12.09 8.11 20.22
N PRO A 234 -11.23 7.83 19.23
CA PRO A 234 -10.63 6.50 19.11
C PRO A 234 -9.67 6.24 20.29
N PRO A 235 -9.47 4.98 20.71
CA PRO A 235 -8.65 4.63 21.86
C PRO A 235 -7.23 5.23 21.84
N ARG A 236 -6.61 5.33 20.66
CA ARG A 236 -5.27 5.90 20.46
C ARG A 236 -5.22 7.43 20.44
N ALA A 237 -6.35 8.12 20.35
CA ALA A 237 -6.37 9.57 20.57
C ALA A 237 -6.06 9.93 22.04
N ASN A 238 -6.17 8.96 22.98
CA ASN A 238 -5.77 9.15 24.37
C ASN A 238 -4.25 9.30 24.55
N ASP A 239 -3.46 8.84 23.57
CA ASP A 239 -2.00 9.05 23.53
C ASP A 239 -1.65 10.50 23.09
N CYS A 240 -2.65 11.29 22.71
CA CYS A 240 -2.48 12.66 22.26
C CYS A 240 -2.75 13.65 23.41
N THR A 241 -1.93 14.68 23.48
CA THR A 241 -2.13 15.78 24.46
C THR A 241 -3.32 16.68 24.10
N SER A 242 -3.86 16.55 22.88
CA SER A 242 -5.04 17.27 22.42
C SER A 242 -5.81 16.44 21.39
N ILE A 243 -7.09 16.19 21.69
CA ILE A 243 -8.03 15.52 20.79
C ILE A 243 -8.23 16.37 19.51
N ALA A 244 -8.35 17.69 19.64
CA ALA A 244 -8.43 18.62 18.52
C ALA A 244 -7.24 18.47 17.55
N ALA A 245 -6.03 18.42 18.10
CA ALA A 245 -4.81 18.23 17.31
C ALA A 245 -4.80 16.87 16.59
N PHE A 246 -5.25 15.81 17.25
CA PHE A 246 -5.36 14.49 16.64
C PHE A 246 -6.29 14.50 15.42
N PHE A 247 -7.51 15.02 15.54
CA PHE A 247 -8.46 15.07 14.42
C PHE A 247 -8.02 16.00 13.29
N GLN A 248 -7.35 17.11 13.60
CA GLN A 248 -6.76 17.96 12.57
C GLN A 248 -5.63 17.23 11.82
N LEU A 249 -4.72 16.56 12.54
CA LEU A 249 -3.66 15.76 11.94
C LEU A 249 -4.22 14.62 11.09
N LYS A 250 -5.23 13.91 11.60
CA LYS A 250 -5.91 12.85 10.86
C LYS A 250 -6.46 13.36 9.53
N ARG A 251 -7.19 14.48 9.54
CA ARG A 251 -7.71 15.12 8.32
C ARG A 251 -6.61 15.53 7.36
N PHE A 252 -5.55 16.16 7.87
CA PHE A 252 -4.38 16.50 7.06
C PHE A 252 -3.80 15.26 6.37
N LEU A 253 -3.58 14.18 7.13
CA LEU A 253 -3.03 12.94 6.59
C LEU A 253 -3.99 12.25 5.63
N THR A 254 -5.31 12.29 5.85
CA THR A 254 -6.30 11.79 4.90
C THR A 254 -6.18 12.48 3.54
N LEU A 255 -6.13 13.81 3.51
CA LEU A 255 -5.98 14.56 2.25
C LEU A 255 -4.59 14.35 1.63
N TRP A 256 -3.54 14.26 2.46
CA TRP A 256 -2.20 13.92 2.00
C TRP A 256 -2.18 12.58 1.27
N THR A 257 -2.72 11.53 1.89
CA THR A 257 -2.79 10.19 1.34
C THR A 257 -3.59 10.15 0.04
N LEU A 258 -4.70 10.90 -0.06
CA LEU A 258 -5.46 11.05 -1.32
C LEU A 258 -4.65 11.68 -2.44
N LYS A 259 -3.94 12.78 -2.16
CA LYS A 259 -3.10 13.47 -3.15
C LYS A 259 -1.93 12.58 -3.60
N GLU A 260 -1.28 11.87 -2.70
CA GLU A 260 -0.20 10.94 -3.04
C GLU A 260 -0.71 9.74 -3.85
N ALA A 261 -1.88 9.18 -3.50
CA ALA A 261 -2.51 8.13 -4.30
C ALA A 261 -2.76 8.61 -5.73
N LEU A 262 -3.31 9.81 -5.91
CA LEU A 262 -3.54 10.46 -7.20
C LEU A 262 -2.24 10.62 -8.00
N ILE A 263 -1.18 11.18 -7.40
CA ILE A 263 0.12 11.35 -8.07
C ILE A 263 0.71 10.00 -8.50
N LYS A 264 0.61 8.99 -7.62
CA LYS A 264 1.11 7.65 -7.93
C LYS A 264 0.33 6.97 -9.04
N ALA A 265 -0.98 7.21 -9.13
CA ALA A 265 -1.78 6.76 -10.26
C ALA A 265 -1.31 7.42 -11.55
N MET A 266 -1.19 8.75 -11.57
CA MET A 266 -0.76 9.51 -12.75
C MET A 266 0.69 9.24 -13.16
N GLY A 267 1.54 8.77 -12.25
CA GLY A 267 2.94 8.43 -12.55
C GLY A 267 3.89 9.62 -12.71
N ILE A 268 3.42 10.84 -12.44
CA ILE A 268 4.17 12.09 -12.66
C ILE A 268 5.20 12.43 -11.56
N GLY A 269 5.21 11.68 -10.47
CA GLY A 269 6.16 11.84 -9.38
C GLY A 269 6.10 13.21 -8.68
N LEU A 270 7.25 13.67 -8.17
CA LEU A 270 7.36 14.84 -7.28
C LEU A 270 7.17 16.20 -7.96
N GLY A 271 7.10 16.24 -9.30
CA GLY A 271 7.00 17.49 -10.08
C GLY A 271 5.60 18.10 -10.12
N PHE A 272 4.59 17.42 -9.57
CA PHE A 272 3.21 17.88 -9.58
C PHE A 272 2.96 18.97 -8.52
N ASP A 273 2.38 20.11 -8.92
CA ASP A 273 1.86 21.09 -7.96
C ASP A 273 0.60 20.52 -7.30
N LEU A 274 0.75 20.10 -6.04
CA LEU A 274 -0.30 19.53 -5.19
C LEU A 274 -1.54 20.42 -5.04
N ARG A 275 -1.46 21.74 -5.31
CA ARG A 275 -2.62 22.63 -5.26
C ARG A 275 -3.52 22.56 -6.49
N ARG A 276 -3.05 21.93 -7.57
CA ARG A 276 -3.86 21.66 -8.76
C ARG A 276 -4.97 20.65 -8.45
N SER A 277 -4.75 19.75 -7.51
CA SER A 277 -5.79 18.86 -6.99
C SER A 277 -6.42 19.46 -5.74
N SER A 278 -7.75 19.46 -5.66
CA SER A 278 -8.47 19.84 -4.44
C SER A 278 -9.51 18.77 -4.14
N PHE A 279 -9.40 18.15 -2.98
CA PHE A 279 -10.36 17.13 -2.56
C PHE A 279 -11.48 17.73 -1.72
N SER A 280 -12.67 17.14 -1.82
CA SER A 280 -13.80 17.45 -0.96
C SER A 280 -14.45 16.15 -0.48
N LEU A 281 -14.64 16.07 0.84
CA LEU A 281 -15.16 14.91 1.56
C LEU A 281 -16.28 15.36 2.49
N SER A 282 -17.32 14.53 2.65
CA SER A 282 -18.28 14.74 3.73
C SER A 282 -17.63 14.47 5.10
N ARG A 283 -17.94 15.30 6.11
CA ARG A 283 -17.43 15.12 7.48
C ARG A 283 -17.92 13.82 8.12
N THR A 284 -19.10 13.35 7.75
CA THR A 284 -19.70 12.10 8.25
C THR A 284 -18.98 10.84 7.77
N ASP A 285 -18.25 10.94 6.66
CA ASP A 285 -17.73 9.77 5.93
C ASP A 285 -16.40 9.26 6.47
N VAL A 286 -15.79 9.96 7.43
CA VAL A 286 -14.45 9.64 7.94
C VAL A 286 -14.52 9.11 9.38
N TRP A 287 -15.65 9.27 10.07
CA TRP A 287 -15.74 9.16 11.54
C TRP A 287 -16.79 8.15 12.03
N ALA A 288 -17.21 7.19 11.21
CA ALA A 288 -18.07 6.12 11.72
C ALA A 288 -17.27 5.28 12.74
N ALA A 289 -17.89 4.98 13.88
CA ALA A 289 -17.27 4.30 15.02
C ALA A 289 -16.83 2.84 14.71
N ASP A 290 -17.21 2.33 13.55
CA ASP A 290 -16.90 0.98 13.12
C ASP A 290 -15.50 0.92 12.51
N PHE A 291 -14.78 -0.15 12.89
CA PHE A 291 -13.35 -0.38 12.74
C PHE A 291 -12.77 -0.26 11.32
N TYR A 292 -13.62 -0.05 10.32
CA TYR A 292 -13.28 0.17 8.92
C TYR A 292 -14.27 1.16 8.29
N THR A 293 -13.97 2.45 8.31
CA THR A 293 -14.81 3.41 7.60
C THR A 293 -14.33 3.55 6.16
N THR A 294 -15.19 3.23 5.19
CA THR A 294 -14.97 3.64 3.81
C THR A 294 -15.64 4.97 3.55
N ALA A 295 -14.84 6.02 3.33
CA ALA A 295 -15.38 7.23 2.73
C ALA A 295 -15.62 6.96 1.24
N THR A 296 -16.88 6.88 0.85
CA THR A 296 -17.23 6.65 -0.55
C THR A 296 -17.37 8.00 -1.29
N ALA A 297 -17.89 9.05 -0.68
CA ALA A 297 -18.11 10.35 -1.34
C ALA A 297 -16.88 11.27 -1.31
N VAL A 298 -15.81 10.85 -1.95
CA VAL A 298 -14.64 11.70 -2.23
C VAL A 298 -14.77 12.29 -3.63
N SER A 299 -14.69 13.62 -3.74
CA SER A 299 -14.66 14.32 -5.03
C SER A 299 -13.33 15.02 -5.23
N LEU A 300 -12.87 15.06 -6.48
CA LEU A 300 -11.66 15.75 -6.90
C LEU A 300 -12.03 16.90 -7.83
N GLN A 301 -11.48 18.08 -7.56
CA GLN A 301 -11.30 19.13 -8.56
C GLN A 301 -9.84 19.13 -9.01
N LEU A 302 -9.60 19.03 -10.32
CA LEU A 302 -8.29 19.15 -10.94
C LEU A 302 -8.26 20.42 -11.78
N ASP A 303 -7.32 21.31 -11.50
CA ASP A 303 -7.20 22.62 -12.14
C ASP A 303 -8.50 23.46 -12.07
N GLY A 304 -9.23 23.34 -10.96
CA GLY A 304 -10.49 24.04 -10.73
C GLY A 304 -11.71 23.44 -11.42
N ALA A 305 -11.56 22.35 -12.18
CA ALA A 305 -12.66 21.61 -12.79
C ALA A 305 -12.94 20.31 -12.02
N LEU A 306 -14.21 19.95 -11.84
CA LEU A 306 -14.57 18.66 -11.27
C LEU A 306 -14.08 17.53 -12.19
N ALA A 307 -13.44 16.51 -11.60
CA ALA A 307 -12.92 15.32 -12.31
C ALA A 307 -13.74 14.07 -11.91
N PRO A 308 -15.01 13.92 -12.36
CA PRO A 308 -15.90 12.81 -12.00
C PRO A 308 -15.46 11.44 -12.56
N GLU A 309 -14.51 11.44 -13.49
CA GLU A 309 -13.86 10.26 -14.06
C GLU A 309 -12.85 9.63 -13.10
N CYS A 310 -12.32 10.40 -12.14
CA CYS A 310 -11.46 9.91 -11.08
C CYS A 310 -12.29 9.35 -9.93
N THR A 311 -11.98 8.12 -9.50
CA THR A 311 -12.64 7.49 -8.34
C THR A 311 -11.63 7.29 -7.22
N PHE A 312 -12.05 7.54 -5.98
CA PHE A 312 -11.21 7.38 -4.80
C PHE A 312 -11.92 6.51 -3.77
N THR A 313 -11.15 5.68 -3.09
CA THR A 313 -11.62 5.02 -1.87
C THR A 313 -10.68 5.37 -0.74
N LEU A 314 -11.26 5.50 0.45
CA LEU A 314 -10.51 5.60 1.69
C LEU A 314 -10.84 4.38 2.52
N TRP A 315 -9.84 3.89 3.22
CA TRP A 315 -9.99 2.92 4.27
C TRP A 315 -9.18 3.36 5.46
N GLU A 316 -9.72 3.14 6.66
CA GLU A 316 -9.04 3.44 7.90
C GLU A 316 -9.06 2.21 8.80
N SER A 317 -7.93 1.93 9.44
CA SER A 317 -7.86 1.00 10.55
C SER A 317 -7.57 1.77 11.84
N SER A 318 -8.51 1.73 12.78
CA SER A 318 -8.33 2.26 14.13
C SER A 318 -7.28 1.44 14.91
N GLU A 319 -7.24 0.13 14.68
CA GLU A 319 -6.28 -0.80 15.27
C GLU A 319 -4.85 -0.51 14.85
N TRP A 320 -4.63 -0.12 13.59
CA TRP A 320 -3.30 0.22 13.06
C TRP A 320 -3.06 1.73 13.02
N ASN A 321 -4.07 2.53 13.41
CA ASN A 321 -4.07 3.98 13.35
C ASN A 321 -3.54 4.48 12.00
N THR A 322 -4.08 3.94 10.91
CA THR A 322 -3.56 4.12 9.55
C THR A 322 -4.70 4.46 8.60
N VAL A 323 -4.48 5.45 7.75
CA VAL A 323 -5.36 5.77 6.63
C VAL A 323 -4.73 5.27 5.35
N VAL A 324 -5.50 4.57 4.53
CA VAL A 324 -5.14 4.09 3.19
C VAL A 324 -6.06 4.77 2.18
N ALA A 325 -5.50 5.28 1.09
CA ALA A 325 -6.27 5.78 -0.03
C ALA A 325 -5.93 5.00 -1.29
N THR A 326 -6.95 4.73 -2.10
CA THR A 326 -6.75 4.31 -3.49
C THR A 326 -7.33 5.34 -4.43
N SER A 327 -6.77 5.42 -5.62
CA SER A 327 -7.26 6.23 -6.72
C SER A 327 -7.30 5.40 -7.98
N LEU A 328 -8.37 5.56 -8.73
CA LEU A 328 -8.57 5.02 -10.06
C LEU A 328 -8.70 6.21 -11.00
N VAL A 329 -7.74 6.36 -11.91
CA VAL A 329 -7.59 7.53 -12.76
C VAL A 329 -7.56 7.08 -14.22
N PRO A 330 -8.25 7.76 -15.14
CA PRO A 330 -8.13 7.47 -16.57
C PRO A 330 -6.69 7.61 -17.06
N VAL A 331 -6.29 6.74 -17.98
CA VAL A 331 -4.95 6.79 -18.60
C VAL A 331 -4.68 8.12 -19.30
N SER A 332 -5.73 8.80 -19.80
CA SER A 332 -5.62 10.13 -20.43
C SER A 332 -5.17 11.25 -19.48
N LEU A 333 -5.29 11.03 -18.16
CA LEU A 333 -4.78 11.95 -17.13
C LEU A 333 -3.42 11.49 -16.57
N ALA A 334 -2.97 10.28 -16.92
CA ALA A 334 -1.69 9.76 -16.53
C ALA A 334 -0.61 10.17 -17.54
N ASP A 335 0.65 10.20 -17.12
CA ASP A 335 1.76 10.52 -18.01
C ASP A 335 1.88 9.48 -19.12
N GLU A 336 1.51 9.88 -20.35
CA GLU A 336 1.57 9.03 -21.53
C GLU A 336 2.97 8.41 -21.72
N SER A 337 4.05 9.09 -21.36
CA SER A 337 5.40 8.58 -21.60
C SER A 337 5.76 7.35 -20.74
N SER A 338 5.14 7.23 -19.56
CA SER A 338 5.35 6.10 -18.64
C SER A 338 4.34 4.98 -18.86
N PHE A 339 3.16 5.28 -19.39
CA PHE A 339 2.10 4.30 -19.60
C PHE A 339 1.95 3.79 -21.05
N ALA A 340 2.18 4.63 -22.06
CA ALA A 340 2.19 4.24 -23.46
C ALA A 340 3.16 3.07 -23.65
N ARG A 341 4.39 3.17 -23.12
CA ARG A 341 5.36 2.06 -23.20
C ARG A 341 4.92 0.75 -22.53
N THR A 342 3.96 0.77 -21.61
CA THR A 342 3.45 -0.46 -20.97
C THR A 342 2.22 -0.99 -21.70
N PHE A 343 1.35 -0.11 -22.19
CA PHE A 343 0.04 -0.45 -22.76
C PHE A 343 -0.08 -0.29 -24.27
N ASP A 344 0.92 0.23 -24.98
CA ASP A 344 0.90 0.44 -26.44
C ASP A 344 0.51 -0.82 -27.21
N PRO A 345 0.99 -2.03 -26.90
CA PRO A 345 0.54 -3.24 -27.59
C PRO A 345 -0.93 -3.58 -27.32
N VAL A 346 -1.45 -3.22 -26.15
CA VAL A 346 -2.84 -3.41 -25.75
C VAL A 346 -3.72 -2.39 -26.46
N ILE A 347 -3.33 -1.11 -26.44
CA ILE A 347 -4.02 -0.02 -27.15
C ILE A 347 -4.05 -0.31 -28.67
N ALA A 348 -2.94 -0.78 -29.24
CA ALA A 348 -2.87 -1.19 -30.65
C ALA A 348 -3.79 -2.38 -30.97
N ARG A 349 -3.95 -3.32 -30.03
CA ARG A 349 -4.80 -4.52 -30.20
C ARG A 349 -6.29 -4.23 -30.05
N TYR A 350 -6.66 -3.36 -29.12
CA TYR A 350 -8.06 -3.07 -28.77
C TYR A 350 -8.59 -1.77 -29.39
N GLY A 351 -7.73 -1.00 -30.06
CA GLY A 351 -8.05 0.29 -30.68
C GLY A 351 -8.07 1.44 -29.68
N ALA A 352 -7.83 2.67 -30.17
CA ALA A 352 -7.91 3.92 -29.42
C ALA A 352 -9.36 4.46 -29.29
N GLY A 353 -10.37 3.62 -29.57
CA GLY A 353 -11.77 4.00 -29.47
C GLY A 353 -12.17 4.34 -28.03
N PRO A 354 -13.25 5.10 -27.82
CA PRO A 354 -13.76 5.36 -26.47
C PRO A 354 -14.06 4.02 -25.80
N TYR A 355 -13.23 3.65 -24.82
CA TYR A 355 -13.47 2.45 -24.02
C TYR A 355 -14.85 2.59 -23.39
N PRO A 356 -15.68 1.55 -23.44
CA PRO A 356 -17.05 1.68 -22.99
C PRO A 356 -17.01 2.15 -21.55
N ALA A 357 -17.60 3.33 -21.31
CA ALA A 357 -17.89 3.85 -19.99
C ALA A 357 -18.99 2.98 -19.35
N VAL A 358 -18.73 1.67 -19.26
CA VAL A 358 -19.52 0.78 -18.43
C VAL A 358 -19.44 1.36 -17.03
N ASP A 359 -20.55 1.34 -16.31
CA ASP A 359 -20.66 1.76 -14.91
C ASP A 359 -19.90 0.79 -13.98
N MET A 360 -18.63 0.52 -14.31
CA MET A 360 -17.68 -0.20 -13.48
C MET A 360 -17.23 0.65 -12.29
N ARG A 361 -17.57 1.94 -12.26
CA ARG A 361 -17.26 2.84 -11.13
C ARG A 361 -17.91 2.35 -9.84
N GLY A 362 -19.17 1.89 -9.88
CA GLY A 362 -19.85 1.31 -8.72
C GLY A 362 -19.15 0.05 -8.20
N THR A 363 -18.89 -0.91 -9.09
CA THR A 363 -18.25 -2.20 -8.75
C THR A 363 -16.79 -2.04 -8.30
N VAL A 364 -16.02 -1.17 -8.96
CA VAL A 364 -14.62 -0.93 -8.59
C VAL A 364 -14.53 -0.23 -7.24
N ARG A 365 -15.41 0.74 -7.00
CA ARG A 365 -15.51 1.42 -5.71
C ARG A 365 -15.87 0.47 -4.58
N SER A 366 -16.80 -0.48 -4.79
CA SER A 366 -17.15 -1.48 -3.77
C SER A 366 -16.03 -2.48 -3.46
N HIS A 367 -15.18 -2.81 -4.43
CA HIS A 367 -14.06 -3.74 -4.20
C HIS A 367 -12.85 -3.05 -3.57
N LEU A 368 -12.57 -1.80 -3.92
CA LEU A 368 -11.46 -1.04 -3.34
C LEU A 368 -11.81 -0.39 -2.00
N SER A 369 -13.06 -0.44 -1.57
CA SER A 369 -13.52 0.05 -0.27
C SER A 369 -13.29 -0.94 0.87
N ASP A 370 -13.34 -2.23 0.59
CA ASP A 370 -13.21 -3.28 1.61
C ASP A 370 -11.88 -4.02 1.42
N PRO A 371 -10.81 -3.64 2.13
CA PRO A 371 -9.51 -4.22 1.90
C PRO A 371 -9.41 -5.64 2.41
N MET A 372 -8.64 -6.41 1.67
CA MET A 372 -8.17 -7.72 2.07
C MET A 372 -7.03 -7.56 3.08
N VAL A 373 -7.34 -7.69 4.37
CA VAL A 373 -6.33 -7.81 5.41
C VAL A 373 -5.66 -9.18 5.29
N LEU A 374 -4.34 -9.21 5.05
CA LEU A 374 -3.57 -10.45 4.89
C LEU A 374 -2.54 -10.59 6.00
N ASP A 375 -2.30 -11.85 6.37
CA ASP A 375 -1.22 -12.23 7.28
C ASP A 375 0.13 -12.18 6.54
N PRO A 376 1.16 -11.51 7.09
CA PRO A 376 2.44 -11.39 6.41
C PRO A 376 3.21 -12.71 6.29
N GLU A 377 3.09 -13.62 7.27
CA GLU A 377 3.73 -14.94 7.25
C GLU A 377 3.16 -15.77 6.09
N GLU A 378 1.83 -15.74 5.90
CA GLU A 378 1.16 -16.42 4.78
C GLU A 378 1.60 -15.89 3.41
N VAL A 379 1.78 -14.57 3.28
CA VAL A 379 2.23 -13.93 2.04
C VAL A 379 3.68 -14.33 1.73
N ILE A 380 4.58 -14.24 2.72
CA ILE A 380 5.99 -14.62 2.55
C ILE A 380 6.12 -16.12 2.23
N ALA A 381 5.41 -16.97 2.97
CA ALA A 381 5.47 -18.42 2.78
C ALA A 381 4.90 -18.85 1.42
N ALA A 382 3.92 -18.12 0.87
CA ALA A 382 3.40 -18.39 -0.47
C ALA A 382 4.46 -18.15 -1.56
N VAL A 383 5.25 -17.08 -1.45
CA VAL A 383 6.35 -16.80 -2.38
C VAL A 383 7.47 -17.82 -2.19
N ASP A 384 7.83 -18.15 -0.95
CA ASP A 384 8.90 -19.11 -0.67
C ASP A 384 8.60 -20.50 -1.24
N ARG A 385 7.37 -21.01 -1.05
CA ARG A 385 6.93 -22.26 -1.68
C ARG A 385 7.02 -22.18 -3.21
N ALA A 386 6.58 -21.09 -3.80
CA ALA A 386 6.59 -20.94 -5.26
C ALA A 386 8.01 -20.86 -5.86
N VAL A 387 8.98 -20.29 -5.15
CA VAL A 387 10.38 -20.23 -5.61
C VAL A 387 11.06 -21.59 -5.45
N ASN A 388 10.86 -22.26 -4.33
CA ASN A 388 11.58 -23.50 -3.99
C ASN A 388 10.99 -24.74 -4.68
N ASP A 389 9.68 -24.79 -4.94
CA ASP A 389 9.03 -25.93 -5.61
C ASP A 389 9.46 -26.11 -7.07
N VAL A 390 9.98 -25.06 -7.74
CA VAL A 390 10.49 -25.13 -9.13
C VAL A 390 11.75 -26.00 -9.24
N SER A 391 12.40 -26.31 -8.11
CA SER A 391 13.66 -27.07 -8.08
C SER A 391 13.49 -28.58 -7.89
N ALA A 392 12.27 -29.10 -7.72
CA ALA A 392 12.03 -30.54 -7.65
C ALA A 392 11.89 -31.11 -9.07
N PRO A 393 12.84 -31.96 -9.55
CA PRO A 393 12.62 -32.69 -10.78
C PRO A 393 11.39 -33.58 -10.57
N SER A 394 10.44 -33.53 -11.49
CA SER A 394 9.40 -34.54 -11.57
C SER A 394 10.08 -35.89 -11.77
N THR A 395 10.25 -36.67 -10.71
CA THR A 395 10.56 -38.09 -10.81
C THR A 395 9.28 -38.77 -11.31
N SER A 396 9.00 -38.62 -12.60
CA SER A 396 8.15 -39.58 -13.30
C SER A 396 8.97 -40.85 -13.43
N GLU A 397 8.91 -41.69 -12.40
CA GLU A 397 9.21 -43.11 -12.53
C GLU A 397 8.21 -43.68 -13.53
N THR A 398 8.61 -43.72 -14.81
CA THR A 398 8.05 -44.66 -15.76
C THR A 398 8.48 -46.04 -15.31
N SER A 399 7.67 -46.67 -14.45
CA SER A 399 7.72 -48.10 -14.20
C SER A 399 7.43 -48.82 -15.51
N ASN A 400 8.50 -49.28 -16.16
CA ASN A 400 8.46 -50.13 -17.34
C ASN A 400 7.99 -51.53 -16.89
N PRO A 401 6.84 -52.06 -17.36
CA PRO A 401 6.46 -53.42 -17.01
C PRO A 401 7.34 -54.38 -17.82
N ALA A 402 8.18 -55.14 -17.11
CA ALA A 402 8.95 -56.23 -17.68
C ALA A 402 7.99 -57.26 -18.30
N HIS A 403 8.10 -57.43 -19.62
CA HIS A 403 7.63 -58.63 -20.30
C HIS A 403 8.51 -59.81 -19.85
N HIS A 404 7.92 -60.73 -19.10
CA HIS A 404 8.45 -62.09 -18.98
C HIS A 404 7.89 -62.94 -20.11
N SER A 405 8.83 -63.48 -20.91
CA SER A 405 8.71 -64.66 -21.77
C SER A 405 8.47 -65.93 -20.98
#